data_AF-A0A1V5TS16-F1
#
_entry.id   AF-A0A1V5TS16-F1
#
_cell.length_a   1.000
_cell.length_b   1.000
_cell.length_c   1.000
_cell.angle_alpha   90.00
_cell.angle_beta   90.00
_cell.angle_gamma   90.00
#
_symmetry.space_group_name_H-M   'P 1'
#
loop_
_entity.id
_entity.type
_entity.pdbx_description
1 polymer ?
#
loop_
_entity_poly.entity_id
_entity_poly.type
_entity_poly.pdbx_seq_one_letter_code
_entity_poly.pdbx_strand_id
1 'polypeptide(L)'
;MYNTAKREIVIEASNEHYDTLYNAVKELTETEHDLDLTLTIKFRGVSVDLNVSESLIIINTLAVKRAELRGGLWSTAGKRAEKYLMTTLCKIFDVPAKYYDQSRVPESMREVDFYLINDSNFYRCEVKLMGKGNPESADAIFARESSIFVADKLSDLNKQQATKLNCEWIELRSTEGYKRFSKILQKLGIPYTQFNNDIDKKLDNIFKEIFK
;
A
#
# COMPACT_ATOMS: atom_id res chain seq x y z
N MET A 1 -14.05 15.56 -8.29
CA MET A 1 -13.52 14.18 -8.09
C MET A 1 -14.67 13.20 -8.20
N TYR A 2 -14.63 12.28 -9.16
CA TYR A 2 -15.74 11.36 -9.45
C TYR A 2 -15.89 10.21 -8.44
N ASN A 3 -14.93 10.02 -7.52
CA ASN A 3 -14.97 9.08 -6.38
C ASN A 3 -15.39 7.63 -6.74
N THR A 4 -15.09 7.20 -7.97
CA THR A 4 -15.54 5.92 -8.50
C THR A 4 -14.57 5.42 -9.56
N ALA A 5 -14.42 4.10 -9.66
CA ALA A 5 -13.63 3.42 -10.68
C ALA A 5 -14.51 2.77 -11.77
N LYS A 6 -15.82 3.11 -11.81
CA LYS A 6 -16.73 2.59 -12.83
C LYS A 6 -16.23 2.99 -14.23
N ARG A 7 -16.12 2.00 -15.12
CA ARG A 7 -15.58 2.18 -16.48
C ARG A 7 -16.24 3.33 -17.24
N GLU A 8 -17.57 3.41 -17.22
CA GLU A 8 -18.34 4.44 -17.90
C GLU A 8 -17.95 5.85 -17.44
N ILE A 9 -17.88 6.06 -16.13
CA ILE A 9 -17.53 7.35 -15.52
C ILE A 9 -16.07 7.72 -15.80
N VAL A 10 -15.16 6.73 -15.81
CA VAL A 10 -13.75 6.96 -16.15
C VAL A 10 -13.60 7.37 -17.62
N ILE A 11 -14.36 6.75 -18.53
CA ILE A 11 -14.35 7.11 -19.96
C ILE A 11 -14.90 8.53 -20.14
N GLU A 12 -16.02 8.85 -19.49
CA GLU A 12 -16.65 10.17 -19.53
C GLU A 12 -15.69 11.26 -19.04
N ALA A 13 -15.13 11.10 -17.84
CA ALA A 13 -14.17 12.04 -17.28
C ALA A 13 -12.88 12.18 -18.13
N SER A 14 -12.43 11.08 -18.76
CA SER A 14 -11.26 11.13 -19.65
C SER A 14 -11.54 11.95 -20.90
N ASN A 15 -12.76 11.83 -21.46
CA ASN A 15 -13.18 12.61 -22.62
C ASN A 15 -13.36 14.09 -22.26
N GLU A 16 -13.96 14.39 -21.10
CA GLU A 16 -14.16 15.78 -20.62
C GLU A 16 -12.83 16.54 -20.46
N HIS A 17 -11.75 15.84 -20.08
CA HIS A 17 -10.44 16.46 -19.85
C HIS A 17 -9.45 16.30 -21.00
N TYR A 18 -9.81 15.58 -22.07
CA TYR A 18 -8.92 15.31 -23.20
C TYR A 18 -8.43 16.60 -23.86
N ASP A 19 -9.36 17.50 -24.20
CA ASP A 19 -9.04 18.75 -24.88
C ASP A 19 -8.16 19.66 -24.02
N THR A 20 -8.37 19.65 -22.70
CA THR A 20 -7.52 20.40 -21.76
C THR A 20 -6.09 19.89 -21.78
N LEU A 21 -5.89 18.56 -21.73
CA LEU A 21 -4.55 17.97 -21.81
C LEU A 21 -3.90 18.25 -23.17
N TYR A 22 -4.66 18.09 -24.25
CA TYR A 22 -4.19 18.35 -25.61
C TYR A 22 -3.71 19.79 -25.77
N ASN A 23 -4.52 20.75 -25.35
CA ASN A 23 -4.18 22.17 -25.45
C ASN A 23 -2.97 22.53 -24.58
N ALA A 24 -2.87 22.01 -23.35
CA ALA A 24 -1.71 22.25 -22.49
C ALA A 24 -0.40 21.73 -23.12
N VAL A 25 -0.44 20.55 -23.75
CA VAL A 25 0.72 19.99 -24.47
C VAL A 25 1.04 20.82 -25.71
N LYS A 26 0.01 21.25 -26.46
CA LYS A 26 0.18 22.08 -27.65
C LYS A 26 0.84 23.42 -27.32
N GLU A 27 0.34 24.12 -26.30
CA GLU A 27 0.92 25.40 -25.82
C GLU A 27 2.38 25.23 -25.39
N LEU A 28 2.72 24.12 -24.71
CA LEU A 28 4.11 23.80 -24.35
C LEU A 28 5.00 23.67 -25.59
N THR A 29 4.54 22.92 -26.61
CA THR A 29 5.29 22.73 -27.87
C THR A 29 5.39 24.00 -28.72
N GLU A 30 4.44 24.92 -28.59
CA GLU A 30 4.48 26.23 -29.24
C GLU A 30 5.41 27.21 -28.53
N THR A 31 5.71 26.99 -27.25
CA THR A 31 6.58 27.85 -26.45
C THR A 31 8.06 27.42 -26.48
N GLU A 32 8.32 26.10 -26.58
CA GLU A 32 9.69 25.56 -26.72
C GLU A 32 9.99 25.12 -28.17
N HIS A 33 10.57 26.04 -28.95
CA HIS A 33 10.89 25.80 -30.37
C HIS A 33 12.11 24.88 -30.62
N ASP A 34 12.90 24.56 -29.60
CA ASP A 34 14.13 23.76 -29.75
C ASP A 34 13.92 22.25 -29.53
N LEU A 35 12.70 21.82 -29.23
CA LEU A 35 12.40 20.41 -28.95
C LEU A 35 11.96 19.67 -30.23
N ASP A 36 12.90 18.95 -30.86
CA ASP A 36 12.60 18.00 -31.92
C ASP A 36 12.45 16.58 -31.36
N LEU A 37 11.23 16.03 -31.45
CA LEU A 37 10.87 14.70 -30.95
C LEU A 37 10.00 13.99 -31.99
N THR A 38 10.49 12.88 -32.51
CA THR A 38 9.73 11.99 -33.39
C THR A 38 9.55 10.63 -32.73
N LEU A 39 8.29 10.21 -32.54
CA LEU A 39 7.95 8.86 -32.08
C LEU A 39 7.36 8.06 -33.24
N THR A 40 8.04 6.98 -33.62
CA THR A 40 7.54 6.03 -34.63
C THR A 40 6.89 4.82 -33.96
N ILE A 41 5.62 4.56 -34.26
CA ILE A 41 4.92 3.35 -33.80
C ILE A 41 4.82 2.35 -34.95
N LYS A 42 5.39 1.15 -34.74
CA LYS A 42 5.31 0.03 -35.69
C LYS A 42 4.46 -1.10 -35.13
N PHE A 43 3.43 -1.50 -35.85
CA PHE A 43 2.59 -2.64 -35.48
C PHE A 43 2.12 -3.40 -36.72
N ARG A 44 2.39 -4.71 -36.76
CA ARG A 44 1.98 -5.62 -37.85
C ARG A 44 2.30 -5.10 -39.26
N GLY A 45 3.48 -4.51 -39.44
CA GLY A 45 3.95 -4.01 -40.74
C GLY A 45 3.46 -2.59 -41.09
N VAL A 46 2.61 -1.97 -40.27
CA VAL A 46 2.23 -0.55 -40.40
C VAL A 46 3.15 0.30 -39.52
N SER A 47 3.62 1.43 -40.03
CA SER A 47 4.46 2.41 -39.33
C SER A 47 3.79 3.78 -39.41
N VAL A 48 3.71 4.48 -38.29
CA VAL A 48 3.23 5.86 -38.21
C VAL A 48 4.23 6.69 -37.43
N ASP A 49 4.62 7.82 -37.98
CA ASP A 49 5.43 8.83 -37.32
C ASP A 49 4.52 9.90 -36.74
N LEU A 50 4.77 10.26 -35.49
CA LEU A 50 3.98 11.23 -34.74
C LEU A 50 4.75 12.54 -34.61
N ASN A 51 4.02 13.65 -34.66
CA ASN A 51 4.60 14.95 -34.35
C ASN A 51 4.90 15.09 -32.84
N VAL A 52 5.53 16.19 -32.43
CA VAL A 52 5.94 16.42 -31.05
C VAL A 52 4.75 16.37 -30.08
N SER A 53 3.64 17.03 -30.41
CA SER A 53 2.45 17.07 -29.55
C SER A 53 1.82 15.69 -29.37
N GLU A 54 1.65 14.95 -30.47
CA GLU A 54 1.14 13.56 -30.45
C GLU A 54 2.06 12.62 -29.67
N SER A 55 3.37 12.76 -29.86
CA SER A 55 4.39 12.00 -29.15
C SER A 55 4.30 12.21 -27.64
N LEU A 56 4.16 13.47 -27.20
CA LEU A 56 4.05 13.83 -25.78
C LEU A 56 2.78 13.27 -25.13
N ILE A 57 1.64 13.31 -25.84
CA ILE A 57 0.38 12.72 -25.37
C ILE A 57 0.54 11.21 -25.16
N ILE A 58 1.15 10.50 -26.10
CA ILE A 58 1.38 9.05 -25.98
C ILE A 58 2.36 8.74 -24.86
N ILE A 59 3.46 9.48 -24.73
CA ILE A 59 4.45 9.28 -23.66
C ILE A 59 3.78 9.45 -22.28
N ASN A 60 2.97 10.50 -22.10
CA ASN A 60 2.25 10.73 -20.86
C ASN A 60 1.25 9.60 -20.58
N THR A 61 0.47 9.19 -21.59
CA THR A 61 -0.45 8.05 -21.48
C THR A 61 0.26 6.77 -21.06
N LEU A 62 1.41 6.46 -21.68
CA LEU A 62 2.22 5.29 -21.34
C LEU A 62 2.81 5.40 -19.92
N ALA A 63 3.24 6.59 -19.51
CA ALA A 63 3.75 6.84 -18.16
C ALA A 63 2.67 6.61 -17.10
N VAL A 64 1.46 7.12 -17.33
CA VAL A 64 0.29 6.91 -16.45
C VAL A 64 -0.09 5.43 -16.40
N LYS A 65 -0.18 4.74 -17.56
CA LYS A 65 -0.47 3.30 -17.59
C LYS A 65 0.59 2.46 -16.89
N ARG A 66 1.87 2.81 -17.05
CA ARG A 66 2.97 2.17 -16.31
C ARG A 66 2.84 2.39 -14.81
N ALA A 67 2.46 3.59 -14.37
CA ALA A 67 2.24 3.89 -12.96
C ALA A 67 1.07 3.09 -12.39
N GLU A 68 -0.05 2.99 -13.11
CA GLU A 68 -1.22 2.19 -12.76
C GLU A 68 -0.86 0.70 -12.61
N LEU A 69 -0.21 0.10 -13.62
CA LEU A 69 0.23 -1.29 -13.60
C LEU A 69 1.16 -1.56 -12.41
N ARG A 70 2.12 -0.67 -12.16
CA ARG A 70 3.02 -0.78 -11.01
C ARG A 70 2.26 -0.67 -9.70
N GLY A 71 1.36 0.31 -9.57
CA GLY A 71 0.53 0.48 -8.38
C GLY A 71 -0.30 -0.77 -8.08
N GLY A 72 -0.96 -1.33 -9.10
CA GLY A 72 -1.75 -2.56 -8.98
C GLY A 72 -0.90 -3.79 -8.61
N LEU A 73 0.26 -3.96 -9.25
CA LEU A 73 1.20 -5.04 -8.94
C LEU A 73 1.74 -4.94 -7.50
N TRP A 74 2.17 -3.76 -7.08
CA TRP A 74 2.66 -3.53 -5.72
C TRP A 74 1.56 -3.66 -4.67
N SER A 75 0.32 -3.26 -4.99
CA SER A 75 -0.83 -3.50 -4.11
C SER A 75 -1.14 -4.99 -3.95
N THR A 76 -1.08 -5.76 -5.04
CA THR A 76 -1.31 -7.21 -5.01
C THR A 76 -0.20 -7.93 -4.23
N ALA A 77 1.05 -7.55 -4.45
CA ALA A 77 2.19 -8.08 -3.71
C ALA A 77 2.13 -7.70 -2.22
N GLY A 78 1.79 -6.44 -1.92
CA GLY A 78 1.58 -5.93 -0.57
C GLY A 78 0.52 -6.76 0.17
N LYS A 79 -0.68 -6.88 -0.40
CA LYS A 79 -1.79 -7.62 0.22
C LYS A 79 -1.45 -9.08 0.51
N ARG A 80 -0.63 -9.73 -0.34
CA ARG A 80 -0.13 -11.09 -0.07
C ARG A 80 0.87 -11.11 1.10
N ALA A 81 1.73 -10.12 1.23
CA ALA A 81 2.76 -10.05 2.28
C ALA A 81 2.20 -9.62 3.65
N GLU A 82 1.22 -8.73 3.68
CA GLU A 82 0.63 -8.12 4.89
C GLU A 82 0.11 -9.18 5.88
N LYS A 83 -0.60 -10.20 5.40
CA LYS A 83 -1.11 -11.31 6.19
C LYS A 83 0.02 -12.12 6.86
N TYR A 84 1.04 -12.48 6.10
CA TYR A 84 2.18 -13.24 6.62
C TYR A 84 3.01 -12.42 7.59
N LEU A 85 3.09 -11.11 7.40
CA LEU A 85 3.79 -10.21 8.31
C LEU A 85 3.16 -10.21 9.70
N MET A 86 1.83 -10.04 9.79
CA MET A 86 1.13 -10.11 11.08
C MET A 86 1.25 -11.49 11.74
N THR A 87 1.14 -12.55 10.95
CA THR A 87 1.35 -13.93 11.43
C THR A 87 2.75 -14.11 12.01
N THR A 88 3.76 -13.59 11.32
CA THR A 88 5.15 -13.63 11.74
C THR A 88 5.35 -12.87 13.04
N LEU A 89 4.78 -11.67 13.18
CA LEU A 89 4.81 -10.90 14.43
C LEU A 89 4.20 -11.72 15.59
N CYS A 90 3.03 -12.34 15.39
CA CYS A 90 2.42 -13.20 16.40
C CYS A 90 3.34 -14.37 16.79
N LYS A 91 3.98 -15.02 15.81
CA LYS A 91 4.88 -16.15 16.05
C LYS A 91 6.23 -15.76 16.68
N ILE A 92 6.75 -14.55 16.42
CA ILE A 92 7.98 -14.06 17.07
C ILE A 92 7.76 -14.01 18.59
N PHE A 93 6.60 -13.53 19.02
CA PHE A 93 6.24 -13.41 20.44
C PHE A 93 5.41 -14.59 20.97
N ASP A 94 5.39 -15.71 20.24
CA ASP A 94 4.70 -16.95 20.63
C ASP A 94 3.24 -16.71 21.08
N VAL A 95 2.54 -15.80 20.41
CA VAL A 95 1.12 -15.50 20.67
C VAL A 95 0.30 -16.76 20.34
N PRO A 96 -0.55 -17.26 21.25
CA PRO A 96 -1.36 -18.43 20.97
C PRO A 96 -2.37 -18.16 19.84
N ALA A 97 -2.57 -19.14 18.95
CA ALA A 97 -3.41 -18.99 17.75
C ALA A 97 -4.87 -18.58 18.02
N LYS A 98 -5.39 -18.81 19.24
CA LYS A 98 -6.73 -18.36 19.63
C LYS A 98 -6.88 -16.84 19.79
N TYR A 99 -5.77 -16.11 19.92
CA TYR A 99 -5.76 -14.65 20.11
C TYR A 99 -5.54 -13.87 18.80
N TYR A 100 -5.57 -14.53 17.65
CA TYR A 100 -5.57 -13.84 16.37
C TYR A 100 -6.32 -14.63 15.31
N ASP A 101 -6.88 -13.92 14.34
CA ASP A 101 -7.61 -14.54 13.25
C ASP A 101 -7.37 -13.79 11.93
N GLN A 102 -7.45 -14.57 10.86
CA GLN A 102 -7.23 -14.18 9.47
C GLN A 102 -8.44 -14.55 8.59
N SER A 103 -9.44 -15.25 9.15
CA SER A 103 -10.50 -15.94 8.41
C SER A 103 -11.90 -15.37 8.65
N ARG A 104 -12.17 -14.77 9.82
CA ARG A 104 -13.45 -14.12 10.08
C ARG A 104 -13.52 -12.76 9.38
N VAL A 105 -14.25 -12.74 8.28
CA VAL A 105 -14.94 -11.54 7.80
C VAL A 105 -16.20 -11.42 8.65
N PRO A 106 -16.36 -10.43 9.53
CA PRO A 106 -17.65 -10.19 10.18
C PRO A 106 -18.71 -9.93 9.10
N GLU A 107 -19.87 -10.58 9.20
CA GLU A 107 -20.97 -10.45 8.22
C GLU A 107 -21.39 -9.00 7.94
N SER A 108 -21.09 -8.06 8.85
CA SER A 108 -21.52 -6.67 8.73
C SER A 108 -20.50 -5.66 8.20
N MET A 109 -19.21 -5.97 8.00
CA MET A 109 -18.29 -4.99 7.37
C MET A 109 -17.04 -5.64 6.74
N ARG A 110 -16.80 -5.20 5.49
CA ARG A 110 -15.61 -5.21 4.61
C ARG A 110 -14.38 -6.02 5.08
N GLU A 111 -13.80 -6.76 4.13
CA GLU A 111 -12.53 -7.51 4.24
C GLU A 111 -11.46 -6.77 5.08
N VAL A 112 -11.15 -7.30 6.26
CA VAL A 112 -10.08 -6.83 7.14
C VAL A 112 -8.90 -7.78 7.05
N ASP A 113 -7.68 -7.23 7.00
CA ASP A 113 -6.45 -8.00 6.73
C ASP A 113 -6.07 -8.94 7.88
N PHE A 114 -6.33 -8.55 9.14
CA PHE A 114 -5.97 -9.33 10.33
C PHE A 114 -6.67 -8.81 11.61
N TYR A 115 -7.00 -9.71 12.54
CA TYR A 115 -7.47 -9.35 13.88
C TYR A 115 -6.57 -9.89 14.98
N LEU A 116 -6.32 -9.06 15.99
CA LEU A 116 -5.99 -9.56 17.32
C LEU A 116 -7.28 -9.69 18.13
N ILE A 117 -7.40 -10.77 18.89
CA ILE A 117 -8.59 -11.11 19.65
C ILE A 117 -8.19 -11.13 21.12
N ASN A 118 -9.00 -10.54 21.99
CA ASN A 118 -8.94 -10.82 23.42
C ASN A 118 -10.36 -10.92 23.96
N ASP A 119 -10.72 -12.09 24.49
CA ASP A 119 -12.09 -12.44 24.88
C ASP A 119 -13.11 -12.12 23.77
N SER A 120 -13.97 -11.12 23.96
CA SER A 120 -14.99 -10.67 23.00
C SER A 120 -14.55 -9.46 22.15
N ASN A 121 -13.35 -8.94 22.37
CA ASN A 121 -12.84 -7.77 21.67
C ASN A 121 -12.04 -8.17 20.42
N PHE A 122 -12.36 -7.52 19.31
CA PHE A 122 -11.66 -7.68 18.03
C PHE A 122 -10.91 -6.39 17.71
N TYR A 123 -9.58 -6.45 17.79
CA TYR A 123 -8.71 -5.33 17.46
C TYR A 123 -8.28 -5.46 16.01
N ARG A 124 -8.73 -4.50 15.20
CA ARG A 124 -8.40 -4.48 13.78
C ARG A 124 -6.95 -4.07 13.58
N CYS A 125 -6.21 -4.89 12.86
CA CYS A 125 -4.85 -4.62 12.44
C CYS A 125 -4.83 -4.26 10.96
N GLU A 126 -4.21 -3.14 10.61
CA GLU A 126 -3.96 -2.76 9.23
C GLU A 126 -2.45 -2.69 8.99
N VAL A 127 -2.01 -3.26 7.87
CA VAL A 127 -0.61 -3.28 7.48
C VAL A 127 -0.44 -2.50 6.19
N LYS A 128 0.62 -1.70 6.09
CA LYS A 128 0.99 -0.99 4.87
C LYS A 128 2.48 -1.09 4.63
N LEU A 129 2.87 -1.73 3.53
CA LEU A 129 4.25 -1.76 3.07
C LEU A 129 4.47 -0.59 2.11
N MET A 130 5.16 0.46 2.57
CA MET A 130 5.40 1.67 1.78
C MET A 130 6.56 1.42 0.80
N GLY A 131 6.22 1.25 -0.49
CA GLY A 131 7.22 1.14 -1.56
C GLY A 131 7.95 2.47 -1.82
N LYS A 132 9.11 2.41 -2.50
CA LYS A 132 9.92 3.59 -2.88
C LYS A 132 9.16 4.68 -3.67
N GLY A 133 7.98 4.39 -4.21
CA GLY A 133 7.20 5.31 -5.04
C GLY A 133 5.98 5.95 -4.38
N ASN A 134 5.70 5.69 -3.09
CA ASN A 134 4.52 6.26 -2.44
C ASN A 134 4.71 6.44 -0.92
N PRO A 135 5.65 7.30 -0.48
CA PRO A 135 5.87 7.58 0.94
C PRO A 135 4.74 8.39 1.61
N GLU A 136 3.88 9.05 0.83
CA GLU A 136 2.87 10.00 1.32
C GLU A 136 1.44 9.44 1.43
N SER A 137 1.19 8.17 1.08
CA SER A 137 -0.12 7.54 1.32
C SER A 137 -0.46 7.37 2.80
N ALA A 138 0.35 7.95 3.68
CA ALA A 138 0.19 7.86 5.10
C ALA A 138 -0.95 8.74 5.65
N ASP A 139 -1.30 9.83 4.98
CA ASP A 139 -2.42 10.68 5.39
C ASP A 139 -3.79 9.99 5.20
N ALA A 140 -3.88 8.99 4.31
CA ALA A 140 -5.07 8.15 4.14
C ALA A 140 -5.13 6.95 5.12
N ILE A 141 -4.10 6.73 5.94
CA ILE A 141 -3.96 5.54 6.81
C ILE A 141 -5.06 5.48 7.87
N PHE A 142 -5.30 6.58 8.57
CA PHE A 142 -6.08 6.55 9.80
C PHE A 142 -7.58 6.83 9.60
N ALA A 143 -8.02 7.05 8.36
CA ALA A 143 -9.43 7.20 8.00
C ALA A 143 -10.25 5.90 8.18
N ARG A 144 -9.59 4.80 8.58
CA ARG A 144 -10.15 3.45 8.58
C ARG A 144 -10.43 2.87 9.97
N GLU A 145 -10.32 3.65 11.05
CA GLU A 145 -10.62 3.22 12.43
C GLU A 145 -9.87 1.94 12.87
N SER A 146 -8.66 1.72 12.35
CA SER A 146 -7.83 0.58 12.73
C SER A 146 -7.30 0.74 14.16
N SER A 147 -7.38 -0.31 14.98
CA SER A 147 -6.87 -0.28 16.36
C SER A 147 -5.34 -0.31 16.39
N ILE A 148 -4.74 -1.02 15.43
CA ILE A 148 -3.30 -1.25 15.32
C ILE A 148 -2.88 -1.04 13.87
N PHE A 149 -1.81 -0.30 13.67
CA PHE A 149 -1.26 0.01 12.37
C PHE A 149 0.21 -0.43 12.27
N VAL A 150 0.54 -1.21 11.25
CA VAL A 150 1.90 -1.71 11.02
C VAL A 150 2.42 -1.21 9.68
N ALA A 151 3.58 -0.56 9.70
CA ALA A 151 4.23 -0.13 8.47
C ALA A 151 5.73 -0.40 8.48
N ASP A 152 6.33 -0.42 7.29
CA ASP A 152 7.79 -0.50 7.16
C ASP A 152 8.46 0.80 7.64
N LYS A 153 7.91 1.97 7.27
CA LYS A 153 8.38 3.29 7.70
C LYS A 153 7.21 4.20 8.08
N LEU A 154 7.36 4.98 9.15
CA LEU A 154 6.38 5.97 9.60
C LEU A 154 7.05 7.33 9.81
N SER A 155 6.47 8.40 9.25
CA SER A 155 6.90 9.76 9.56
C SER A 155 6.50 10.14 10.99
N ASP A 156 7.14 11.17 11.55
CA ASP A 156 6.78 11.69 12.88
C ASP A 156 5.36 12.23 12.91
N LEU A 157 4.90 12.82 11.80
CA LEU A 157 3.51 13.25 11.65
C LEU A 157 2.54 12.07 11.77
N ASN A 158 2.84 10.93 11.14
CA ASN A 158 1.98 9.75 11.23
C ASN A 158 1.94 9.17 12.64
N LYS A 159 3.08 9.17 13.34
CA LYS A 159 3.14 8.71 14.74
C LYS A 159 2.30 9.60 15.66
N GLN A 160 2.33 10.92 15.44
CA GLN A 160 1.50 11.88 16.16
C GLN A 160 0.02 11.72 15.84
N GLN A 161 -0.35 11.54 14.56
CA GLN A 161 -1.73 11.28 14.13
C GLN A 161 -2.26 9.98 14.75
N ALA A 162 -1.49 8.88 14.71
CA ALA A 162 -1.84 7.62 15.34
C ALA A 162 -2.17 7.80 16.82
N THR A 163 -1.32 8.54 17.53
CA THR A 163 -1.50 8.85 18.95
C THR A 163 -2.79 9.64 19.20
N LYS A 164 -3.07 10.66 18.38
CA LYS A 164 -4.30 11.46 18.46
C LYS A 164 -5.56 10.64 18.21
N LEU A 165 -5.47 9.63 17.34
CA LEU A 165 -6.58 8.76 16.95
C LEU A 165 -6.67 7.50 17.82
N ASN A 166 -5.88 7.42 18.90
CA ASN A 166 -5.79 6.25 19.77
C ASN A 166 -5.52 4.94 19.01
N CYS A 167 -4.78 5.04 17.91
CA CYS A 167 -4.32 3.94 17.08
C CYS A 167 -2.90 3.55 17.52
N GLU A 168 -2.71 2.31 17.93
CA GLU A 168 -1.38 1.78 18.18
C GLU A 168 -0.61 1.61 16.87
N TRP A 169 0.70 1.81 16.88
CA TRP A 169 1.50 1.75 15.66
C TRP A 169 2.79 0.95 15.82
N ILE A 170 3.31 0.40 14.73
CA ILE A 170 4.58 -0.33 14.65
C ILE A 170 5.33 0.10 13.39
N GLU A 171 6.59 0.48 13.54
CA GLU A 171 7.49 0.81 12.43
C GLU A 171 8.61 -0.23 12.33
N LEU A 172 8.56 -1.07 11.31
CA LEU A 172 9.42 -2.26 11.23
C LEU A 172 10.87 -1.98 10.81
N ARG A 173 11.15 -0.89 10.09
CA ARG A 173 12.52 -0.50 9.71
C ARG A 173 13.27 0.24 10.82
N SER A 174 12.62 0.55 11.93
CA SER A 174 13.31 1.09 13.10
C SER A 174 14.08 -0.02 13.82
N THR A 175 15.23 0.32 14.41
CA THR A 175 16.03 -0.62 15.20
C THR A 175 15.15 -1.24 16.29
N GLU A 176 15.02 -2.57 16.28
CA GLU A 176 14.14 -3.32 17.19
C GLU A 176 12.66 -2.89 17.15
N GLY A 177 12.20 -2.28 16.04
CA GLY A 177 10.85 -1.74 15.91
C GLY A 177 9.74 -2.74 16.15
N TYR A 178 9.95 -4.00 15.76
CA TYR A 178 9.04 -5.11 16.00
C TYR A 178 8.76 -5.36 17.50
N LYS A 179 9.67 -4.99 18.41
CA LYS A 179 9.46 -5.08 19.87
C LYS A 179 8.35 -4.16 20.37
N ARG A 180 7.94 -3.15 19.60
CA ARG A 180 6.75 -2.37 19.93
C ARG A 180 5.49 -3.23 19.96
N PHE A 181 5.45 -4.32 19.20
CA PHE A 181 4.34 -5.26 19.21
C PHE A 181 4.10 -5.87 20.59
N SER A 182 5.14 -6.21 21.35
CA SER A 182 4.97 -6.77 22.71
C SER A 182 4.32 -5.79 23.68
N LYS A 183 4.61 -4.49 23.53
CA LYS A 183 3.95 -3.43 24.32
C LYS A 183 2.47 -3.33 23.99
N ILE A 184 2.12 -3.49 22.72
CA ILE A 184 0.73 -3.52 22.27
C ILE A 184 0.02 -4.76 22.84
N LEU A 185 0.62 -5.95 22.70
CA LEU A 185 0.07 -7.19 23.28
C LEU A 185 -0.17 -7.07 24.78
N GLN A 186 0.79 -6.49 25.51
CA GLN A 186 0.66 -6.19 26.93
C GLN A 186 -0.52 -5.24 27.23
N LYS A 187 -0.64 -4.14 26.49
CA LYS A 187 -1.75 -3.18 26.62
C LYS A 187 -3.11 -3.83 26.38
N LEU A 188 -3.18 -4.75 25.42
CA LEU A 188 -4.40 -5.46 25.05
C LEU A 188 -4.71 -6.66 25.94
N GLY A 189 -3.81 -7.03 26.87
CA GLY A 189 -3.98 -8.20 27.73
C GLY A 189 -3.85 -9.53 27.00
N ILE A 190 -3.19 -9.55 25.84
CA ILE A 190 -3.00 -10.77 25.04
C ILE A 190 -1.75 -11.50 25.53
N PRO A 191 -1.81 -12.82 25.85
CA PRO A 191 -0.65 -13.60 26.26
C PRO A 191 0.43 -13.66 25.18
N TYR A 192 1.68 -13.43 25.58
CA TYR A 192 2.84 -13.46 24.70
C TYR A 192 4.11 -13.80 25.49
N THR A 193 5.14 -14.24 24.78
CA THR A 193 6.49 -14.45 25.33
C THR A 193 7.40 -13.34 24.87
N GLN A 194 8.13 -12.72 25.80
CA GLN A 194 9.09 -11.68 25.43
C GLN A 194 10.24 -12.27 24.62
N PHE A 195 10.48 -11.69 23.44
CA PHE A 195 11.53 -12.13 22.55
C PHE A 195 12.80 -11.29 22.72
N ASN A 196 13.88 -11.92 23.20
CA ASN A 196 15.19 -11.29 23.41
C ASN A 196 16.33 -12.03 22.68
N ASN A 197 16.01 -13.00 21.83
CA ASN A 197 16.97 -13.85 21.14
C ASN A 197 17.31 -13.32 19.74
N ASP A 198 18.14 -14.05 19.02
CA ASP A 198 18.49 -13.83 17.61
C ASP A 198 17.24 -13.93 16.71
N ILE A 199 16.82 -12.78 16.16
CA ILE A 199 15.62 -12.65 15.33
C ILE A 199 15.73 -13.43 14.03
N ASP A 200 16.90 -13.48 13.41
CA ASP A 200 17.10 -14.13 12.11
C ASP A 200 16.86 -15.64 12.23
N LYS A 201 17.39 -16.26 13.29
CA LYS A 201 17.13 -17.68 13.59
C LYS A 201 15.66 -17.98 13.86
N LYS A 202 14.94 -17.08 14.55
CA LYS A 202 13.51 -17.26 14.83
C LYS A 202 12.72 -17.13 13.52
N LEU A 203 13.05 -16.16 12.67
CA LEU A 203 12.42 -15.97 11.36
C LEU A 203 12.61 -17.18 10.44
N ASP A 204 13.80 -17.77 10.38
CA ASP A 204 14.06 -18.98 9.59
C ASP A 204 13.11 -20.14 9.95
N ASN A 205 12.88 -20.35 11.25
CA ASN A 205 11.97 -21.38 11.72
C ASN A 205 10.51 -21.05 11.40
N ILE A 206 10.12 -19.79 11.58
CA ILE A 206 8.76 -19.32 11.29
C ILE A 206 8.45 -19.45 9.79
N PHE A 207 9.38 -19.05 8.91
CA PHE A 207 9.17 -19.11 7.47
C PHE A 207 9.07 -20.55 6.96
N LYS A 208 9.84 -21.49 7.53
CA LYS A 208 9.68 -22.93 7.25
C LYS A 208 8.32 -23.48 7.67
N GLU A 209 7.66 -22.86 8.64
CA GLU A 209 6.32 -23.25 9.06
C GLU A 209 5.24 -22.61 8.18
N ILE A 210 5.38 -21.32 7.87
CA ILE A 210 4.39 -20.53 7.13
C ILE A 210 4.35 -20.89 5.64
N PHE A 211 5.50 -21.13 5.01
CA PHE A 211 5.63 -21.35 3.57
C PHE A 211 5.88 -22.82 3.19
N LYS A 212 5.50 -23.74 4.08
CA LYS A 212 5.52 -25.17 3.81
C LYS A 212 4.50 -25.59 2.78
#